data_AF-A0A2V7RFY5-F1
#
_entry.id   AF-A0A2V7RFY5-F1
#
_cell.length_a   1.000
_cell.length_b   1.000
_cell.length_c   1.000
_cell.angle_alpha   90.00
_cell.angle_beta   90.00
_cell.angle_gamma   90.00
#
_symmetry.space_group_name_H-M   'P 1'
#
loop_
_entity.id
_entity.type
_entity.pdbx_description
1 polymer ?
#
loop_
_entity_poly.entity_id
_entity_poly.type
_entity_poly.pdbx_seq_one_letter_code
_entity_poly.pdbx_strand_id
1 'polypeptide(L)'
;MAAFVALGTLLLYVATLAPTTQFWDTSEYIAAAKVLGIPHPPGNPLFTLLAHTFGMIPWSASYAVRINLFAAVTSAVAAGCWFLIGERFLRDIVPATWPRRLAALAGAMCAATAFTVWNQSVVNE
;
A
#
# COMPACT_ATOMS: atom_id res chain seq x y z
N MET A 1 10.70 14.15 -5.08
CA MET A 1 9.33 14.28 -4.53
C MET A 1 8.64 12.94 -4.42
N ALA A 2 8.60 12.09 -5.45
CA ALA A 2 8.00 10.75 -5.37
C ALA A 2 8.47 9.90 -4.15
N ALA A 3 9.77 9.87 -3.86
CA ALA A 3 10.30 9.17 -2.68
C ALA A 3 9.77 9.75 -1.35
N PHE A 4 9.61 11.08 -1.27
CA PHE A 4 9.02 11.73 -0.09
C PHE A 4 7.53 11.45 0.04
N VAL A 5 6.80 11.37 -1.09
CA VAL A 5 5.40 10.94 -1.13
C VAL A 5 5.28 9.53 -0.57
N ALA A 6 6.06 8.58 -1.12
CA ALA A 6 6.07 7.20 -0.65
C ALA A 6 6.46 7.08 0.82
N LEU A 7 7.53 7.76 1.26
CA LEU A 7 7.95 7.71 2.66
C LEU A 7 6.91 8.32 3.60
N GLY A 8 6.32 9.46 3.24
CA GLY A 8 5.28 10.11 4.04
C GLY A 8 4.03 9.24 4.16
N THR A 9 3.59 8.63 3.05
CA THR A 9 2.48 7.67 3.04
C THR A 9 2.78 6.44 3.87
N LEU A 10 4.01 5.89 3.78
CA LEU A 10 4.41 4.73 4.58
C LEU A 10 4.36 5.04 6.08
N LEU A 11 4.90 6.19 6.50
CA LEU A 11 4.86 6.60 7.91
C LEU A 11 3.42 6.74 8.41
N LEU A 12 2.53 7.31 7.59
CA LEU A 12 1.11 7.41 7.91
C LEU A 12 0.46 6.03 8.05
N TYR A 13 0.66 5.13 7.09
CA TYR A 13 0.08 3.78 7.14
C TYR A 13 0.63 2.94 8.30
N VAL A 14 1.93 3.05 8.61
CA VAL A 14 2.54 2.39 9.78
C VAL A 14 1.96 2.96 11.09
N ALA A 15 1.74 4.27 11.17
CA ALA A 15 1.16 4.89 12.36
C ALA A 15 -0.31 4.50 12.60
N THR A 16 -1.04 4.15 11.54
CA THR A 16 -2.45 3.72 11.61
C THR A 16 -2.63 2.23 11.29
N LEU A 17 -1.57 1.43 11.39
CA LEU A 17 -1.58 0.02 10.99
C LEU A 17 -2.49 -0.81 11.92
N ALA A 18 -3.26 -1.75 11.36
CA ALA A 18 -4.01 -2.67 12.20
C ALA A 18 -3.06 -3.63 12.94
N PRO A 19 -3.26 -3.84 14.27
CA PRO A 19 -2.39 -4.68 15.08
C PRO A 19 -2.62 -6.19 14.88
N THR A 20 -3.66 -6.56 14.15
CA THR A 20 -4.08 -7.94 13.90
C THR A 20 -4.91 -8.01 12.62
N THR A 21 -5.51 -9.16 12.35
CA THR A 21 -6.48 -9.35 11.27
C THR A 21 -7.72 -8.46 11.40
N GLN A 22 -8.45 -8.26 10.32
CA GLN A 22 -9.69 -7.45 10.27
C GLN A 22 -10.81 -8.19 9.51
N PHE A 23 -11.94 -7.51 9.37
CA PHE A 23 -13.15 -8.00 8.69
C PHE A 23 -12.89 -8.26 7.20
N TRP A 24 -13.81 -9.00 6.56
CA TRP A 24 -13.78 -9.35 5.15
C TRP A 24 -12.59 -10.27 4.79
N ASP A 25 -11.91 -10.00 3.69
CA ASP A 25 -10.93 -10.91 3.10
C ASP A 25 -9.56 -10.87 3.79
N THR A 26 -9.31 -9.89 4.68
CA THR A 26 -8.03 -9.74 5.38
C THR A 26 -7.57 -11.02 6.08
N SER A 27 -8.47 -11.66 6.83
CA SER A 27 -8.16 -12.89 7.57
C SER A 27 -7.82 -14.05 6.63
N GLU A 28 -8.55 -14.13 5.52
CA GLU A 28 -8.38 -15.16 4.50
C GLU A 28 -7.04 -14.98 3.77
N TYR A 29 -6.71 -13.76 3.33
CA TYR A 29 -5.44 -13.44 2.66
C TYR A 29 -4.22 -13.66 3.55
N ILE A 30 -4.30 -13.28 4.84
CA ILE A 30 -3.20 -13.51 5.80
C ILE A 30 -3.00 -15.01 6.03
N ALA A 31 -4.08 -15.78 6.19
CA ALA A 31 -4.00 -17.22 6.34
C ALA A 31 -3.44 -17.90 5.09
N ALA A 32 -3.96 -17.54 3.91
CA ALA A 32 -3.48 -18.03 2.62
C ALA A 32 -2.00 -17.73 2.40
N ALA A 33 -1.55 -16.51 2.68
CA ALA A 33 -0.13 -16.15 2.62
C ALA A 33 0.71 -17.01 3.59
N LYS A 34 0.22 -17.30 4.80
CA LYS A 34 0.98 -18.08 5.80
C LYS A 34 1.26 -19.51 5.34
N VAL A 35 0.29 -20.14 4.67
CA VAL A 35 0.37 -21.55 4.26
C VAL A 35 0.63 -21.75 2.77
N LEU A 36 0.87 -20.67 2.02
CA LEU A 36 0.92 -20.66 0.55
C LEU A 36 -0.35 -21.25 -0.10
N GLY A 37 -1.49 -20.96 0.51
CA GLY A 37 -2.81 -21.36 0.04
C GLY A 37 -3.39 -20.46 -1.04
N ILE A 38 -4.62 -20.77 -1.43
CA ILE A 38 -5.45 -19.96 -2.32
C ILE A 38 -6.59 -19.42 -1.47
N PRO A 39 -6.77 -18.10 -1.34
CA PRO A 39 -7.85 -17.51 -0.54
C PRO A 39 -9.21 -17.91 -1.10
N HIS A 40 -9.57 -17.42 -2.28
CA HIS A 40 -10.75 -17.89 -3.03
C HIS A 40 -10.45 -17.98 -4.54
N PRO A 41 -11.09 -18.89 -5.31
CA PRO A 41 -10.91 -18.96 -6.76
C PRO A 41 -11.23 -17.61 -7.46
N PRO A 42 -10.51 -17.25 -8.55
CA PRO A 42 -9.40 -17.97 -9.21
C PRO A 42 -8.05 -17.89 -8.49
N GLY A 43 -7.97 -17.19 -7.35
CA GLY A 43 -6.77 -17.01 -6.55
C GLY A 43 -5.88 -15.86 -7.01
N ASN A 44 -4.88 -15.54 -6.19
CA ASN A 44 -3.88 -14.50 -6.43
C ASN A 44 -2.46 -15.00 -6.06
N PRO A 45 -1.91 -15.95 -6.84
CA PRO A 45 -0.67 -16.67 -6.49
C PRO A 45 0.56 -15.76 -6.36
N LEU A 46 0.65 -14.70 -7.17
CA LEU A 46 1.76 -13.74 -7.04
C LEU A 46 1.70 -13.01 -5.69
N PHE A 47 0.51 -12.61 -5.26
CA PHE A 47 0.33 -11.95 -3.98
C PHE A 47 0.71 -12.90 -2.83
N THR A 48 0.22 -14.15 -2.84
CA THR A 48 0.50 -15.08 -1.74
C THR A 48 1.99 -15.43 -1.63
N LEU A 49 2.71 -15.56 -2.76
CA LEU A 49 4.16 -15.77 -2.77
C LEU A 49 4.92 -14.55 -2.21
N LEU A 50 4.57 -13.34 -2.63
CA LEU A 50 5.22 -12.12 -2.15
C LEU A 50 4.91 -11.85 -0.68
N ALA A 51 3.64 -12.00 -0.28
CA ALA A 51 3.21 -11.84 1.10
C ALA A 51 3.86 -12.89 2.02
N HIS A 52 3.97 -14.15 1.58
CA HIS A 52 4.67 -15.19 2.33
C HIS A 52 6.14 -14.86 2.53
N THR A 53 6.86 -14.54 1.45
CA THR A 53 8.30 -14.22 1.52
C THR A 53 8.56 -13.00 2.40
N PHE A 54 7.73 -11.97 2.32
CA PHE A 54 7.80 -10.80 3.20
C PHE A 54 7.44 -11.15 4.65
N GLY A 55 6.42 -11.97 4.87
CA GLY A 55 5.97 -12.43 6.19
C GLY A 55 7.00 -13.27 6.95
N MET A 56 7.99 -13.83 6.25
CA MET A 56 9.12 -14.54 6.88
C MET A 56 10.12 -13.58 7.55
N ILE A 57 10.10 -12.28 7.22
CA ILE A 57 10.98 -11.30 7.85
C ILE A 57 10.50 -11.02 9.30
N PRO A 58 11.35 -11.19 10.33
CA PRO A 58 10.92 -11.18 11.72
C PRO A 58 10.77 -9.76 12.32
N TRP A 59 10.03 -8.86 11.66
CA TRP A 59 9.82 -7.49 12.17
C TRP A 59 8.81 -7.37 13.31
N SER A 60 7.95 -8.38 13.50
CA SER A 60 6.95 -8.47 14.57
C SER A 60 6.75 -9.92 14.97
N ALA A 61 6.33 -10.21 16.20
CA ALA A 61 5.94 -11.57 16.59
C ALA A 61 4.65 -12.03 15.88
N SER A 62 3.78 -11.09 15.53
CA SER A 62 2.51 -11.36 14.84
C SER A 62 2.71 -11.46 13.34
N TYR A 63 2.37 -12.62 12.75
CA TYR A 63 2.39 -12.79 11.29
C TYR A 63 1.42 -11.83 10.59
N ALA A 64 0.25 -11.58 11.19
CA ALA A 64 -0.73 -10.63 10.65
C ALA A 64 -0.15 -9.21 10.52
N VAL A 65 0.58 -8.73 11.53
CA VAL A 65 1.23 -7.40 11.47
C VAL A 65 2.26 -7.35 10.34
N ARG A 66 3.00 -8.43 10.08
CA ARG A 66 3.98 -8.47 8.97
C ARG A 66 3.29 -8.37 7.62
N ILE A 67 2.13 -8.99 7.46
CA ILE A 67 1.35 -8.90 6.22
C ILE A 67 0.65 -7.53 6.08
N ASN A 68 0.16 -6.93 7.17
CA ASN A 68 -0.34 -5.56 7.13
C ASN A 68 0.78 -4.58 6.73
N LEU A 69 2.00 -4.78 7.25
CA LEU A 69 3.18 -4.01 6.83
C LEU A 69 3.51 -4.20 5.34
N PHE A 70 3.32 -5.40 4.79
CA PHE A 70 3.50 -5.67 3.36
C PHE A 70 2.56 -4.82 2.50
N ALA A 71 1.27 -4.79 2.85
CA ALA A 71 0.29 -3.92 2.21
C ALA A 71 0.69 -2.45 2.33
N ALA A 72 1.05 -1.99 3.53
CA ALA A 72 1.46 -0.61 3.76
C ALA A 72 2.67 -0.20 2.89
N VAL A 73 3.68 -1.06 2.77
CA VAL A 73 4.87 -0.82 1.94
C VAL A 73 4.53 -0.76 0.47
N THR A 74 3.78 -1.74 -0.04
CA THR A 74 3.44 -1.79 -1.47
C THR A 74 2.52 -0.64 -1.87
N SER A 75 1.53 -0.28 -1.05
CA SER A 75 0.67 0.88 -1.26
C SER A 75 1.41 2.21 -1.17
N ALA A 76 2.37 2.35 -0.26
CA ALA A 76 3.21 3.55 -0.19
C ALA A 76 4.07 3.74 -1.45
N VAL A 77 4.63 2.65 -2.00
CA VAL A 77 5.32 2.68 -3.30
C VAL A 77 4.35 3.07 -4.41
N ALA A 78 3.13 2.51 -4.42
CA ALA A 78 2.10 2.88 -5.38
C ALA A 78 1.73 4.37 -5.31
N ALA A 79 1.66 4.98 -4.11
CA ALA A 79 1.44 6.42 -3.96
C ALA A 79 2.57 7.26 -4.58
N GLY A 80 3.83 6.82 -4.42
CA GLY A 80 4.98 7.43 -5.09
C GLY A 80 4.90 7.33 -6.62
N CYS A 81 4.47 6.18 -7.15
CA CYS A 81 4.22 5.99 -8.58
C CYS A 81 3.06 6.87 -9.07
N TRP A 82 2.00 7.01 -8.27
CA TRP A 82 0.85 7.84 -8.58
C TRP A 82 1.23 9.33 -8.68
N PHE A 83 2.14 9.80 -7.82
CA PHE A 83 2.75 11.12 -7.99
C PHE A 83 3.48 11.26 -9.34
N LEU A 84 4.27 10.26 -9.75
CA LEU A 84 5.00 10.31 -11.03
C LEU A 84 4.04 10.35 -12.23
N ILE A 85 2.95 9.57 -12.16
CA ILE A 85 1.89 9.55 -13.17
C ILE A 85 1.21 10.92 -13.24
N GLY A 86 0.79 11.46 -12.10
CA GLY A 86 0.16 12.79 -12.04
C GLY A 86 1.09 13.90 -12.53
N GLU A 87 2.37 13.87 -12.14
CA GLU A 87 3.37 14.84 -12.60
C GLU A 87 3.54 14.78 -14.13
N ARG A 88 3.59 13.58 -14.70
CA ARG A 88 3.70 13.37 -16.15
C ARG A 88 2.45 13.83 -16.89
N PHE A 89 1.27 13.46 -16.41
CA PHE A 89 -0.02 13.81 -17.01
C PHE A 89 -0.22 15.34 -17.05
N LEU A 90 0.17 16.05 -16.00
CA LEU A 90 -0.02 17.49 -15.90
C LEU A 90 1.00 18.32 -16.70
N ARG A 91 1.98 17.70 -17.41
CA ARG A 91 3.03 18.45 -18.15
C ARG A 91 2.46 19.40 -19.18
N ASP A 92 1.46 18.95 -19.91
CA ASP A 92 0.86 19.71 -21.01
C ASP A 92 -0.23 20.69 -20.54
N ILE A 93 -0.66 20.56 -19.28
CA ILE A 93 -1.74 21.37 -18.68
C ILE A 93 -1.16 22.47 -17.78
N VAL A 94 -0.11 22.17 -17.02
CA VAL A 94 0.53 23.08 -16.06
C VAL A 94 2.03 23.15 -16.37
N PRO A 95 2.47 24.06 -17.26
CA PRO A 95 3.87 24.13 -17.68
C PRO A 95 4.84 24.49 -16.53
N ALA A 96 4.36 25.25 -15.55
CA ALA A 96 5.15 25.65 -14.39
C ALA A 96 5.47 24.43 -13.49
N THR A 97 6.76 24.15 -13.32
CA THR A 97 7.24 22.93 -12.64
C THR A 97 6.76 22.81 -11.19
N TRP A 98 6.83 23.89 -10.41
CA TRP A 98 6.43 23.86 -8.99
C TRP A 98 4.92 23.68 -8.81
N PRO A 99 4.04 24.50 -9.42
CA PRO A 99 2.58 24.28 -9.35
C PRO A 99 2.16 22.87 -9.78
N ARG A 100 2.76 22.35 -10.87
CA ARG A 100 2.49 21.00 -11.37
C ARG A 100 2.83 19.92 -10.35
N ARG A 101 4.02 20.00 -9.75
CA ARG A 101 4.47 19.04 -8.73
C ARG A 101 3.64 19.14 -7.45
N LEU A 102 3.21 20.34 -7.05
CA LEU A 102 2.32 20.53 -5.91
C LEU A 102 0.92 19.94 -6.17
N ALA A 103 0.38 20.12 -7.38
CA ALA A 103 -0.88 19.50 -7.79
C ALA A 103 -0.79 17.97 -7.81
N ALA A 104 0.29 17.41 -8.39
CA ALA A 104 0.54 15.96 -8.38
C ALA A 104 0.72 15.40 -6.96
N LEU A 105 1.40 16.14 -6.07
CA LEU A 105 1.53 15.80 -4.66
C LEU A 105 0.16 15.78 -3.97
N ALA A 106 -0.63 16.84 -4.12
CA ALA A 106 -1.95 16.93 -3.52
C ALA A 106 -2.87 15.79 -4.00
N GLY A 107 -2.90 15.53 -5.31
CA GLY A 107 -3.65 14.41 -5.88
C GLY A 107 -3.19 13.05 -5.35
N ALA A 108 -1.89 12.87 -5.19
CA ALA A 108 -1.35 11.62 -4.64
C ALA A 108 -1.71 11.41 -3.17
N MET A 109 -1.65 12.48 -2.36
CA MET A 109 -2.02 12.42 -0.95
C MET A 109 -3.52 12.20 -0.78
N CYS A 110 -4.37 12.94 -1.50
CA CYS A 110 -5.81 12.73 -1.47
C CYS A 110 -6.20 11.29 -1.83
N ALA A 111 -5.57 10.70 -2.85
CA ALA A 111 -5.81 9.31 -3.22
C ALA A 111 -5.32 8.33 -2.14
N ALA A 112 -4.11 8.51 -1.61
CA ALA A 112 -3.55 7.65 -0.58
C ALA A 112 -4.34 7.68 0.75
N THR A 113 -4.98 8.81 1.07
CA THR A 113 -5.79 8.96 2.29
C THR A 113 -7.29 8.73 2.05
N ALA A 114 -7.72 8.43 0.83
CA ALA A 114 -9.11 8.08 0.56
C ALA A 114 -9.46 6.80 1.34
N PHE A 115 -10.67 6.74 1.91
CA PHE A 115 -11.07 5.68 2.85
C PHE A 115 -10.75 4.27 2.33
N THR A 116 -11.15 3.96 1.10
CA THR A 116 -10.89 2.64 0.49
C THR A 116 -9.40 2.35 0.40
N VAL A 117 -8.59 3.27 -0.14
CA VAL A 117 -7.15 3.06 -0.33
C VAL A 117 -6.44 2.93 1.01
N TRP A 118 -6.76 3.82 1.97
CA TRP A 118 -6.20 3.78 3.31
C TRP A 118 -6.55 2.47 4.03
N ASN A 119 -7.82 2.06 4.03
CA ASN A 119 -8.28 0.87 4.74
C ASN A 119 -7.53 -0.38 4.23
N GLN A 120 -7.51 -0.59 2.92
CA GLN A 120 -6.87 -1.74 2.27
C GLN A 120 -5.35 -1.75 2.54
N SER A 121 -4.73 -0.57 2.64
CA SER A 121 -3.30 -0.41 2.91
C SER A 121 -2.89 -0.66 4.35
N VAL A 122 -3.80 -0.54 5.33
CA VAL A 122 -3.48 -0.71 6.75
C VAL A 122 -3.95 -2.05 7.32
N VAL A 123 -4.82 -2.77 6.59
CA VAL A 123 -5.35 -4.07 6.99
C VAL A 123 -5.04 -5.21 6.01
N ASN A 124 -4.35 -4.97 4.89
CA ASN A 124 -4.15 -5.98 3.84
C ASN A 124 -5.47 -6.66 3.43
N GLU A 125 -6.29 -5.87 2.77
CA GLU A 125 -7.45 -6.30 1.97
C GLU A 125 -7.10 -6.00 0.50
#